data_AF-A0A9D1J2G5-F1
#
_entry.id   AF-A0A9D1J2G5-F1
#
_cell.length_a   1.000
_cell.length_b   1.000
_cell.length_c   1.000
_cell.angle_alpha   90.00
_cell.angle_beta   90.00
_cell.angle_gamma   90.00
#
_symmetry.space_group_name_H-M   'P 1'
#
loop_
_entity.id
_entity.type
_entity.pdbx_description
1 polymer ?
#
loop_
_entity_poly.entity_id
_entity_poly.type
_entity_poly.pdbx_seq_one_letter_code
_entity_poly.pdbx_strand_id
1 'polypeptide(L)'
;MKEKEALGIDDYDFIYYELSPEQQPIEEVIKTSEFIENGFANYLKENYPNYYSKNIKIKFINWGHMEVVYVLDNGHKKYTLLMGQPNLEYGKVKSEYDNLKILSKNNEDVVSPLLYYGSPKYNREIYMTPYYYQARYISYLDEKLGVYVPEPDYHFEEFNGYKKDIIEEAITAKIISLYNLGTHVVINDFSISSGDFILRKGFEDTINNVNSVFNDMKVIAARSLVNMSLDDYIDLIYEKLEKFNSKNIDKGIELGFSKIKKRT
;
A
#
# COMPACT_ATOMS: atom_id res chain seq x y z
N MET A 1 -23.79 -15.65 19.89
CA MET A 1 -22.46 -15.12 20.28
C MET A 1 -21.99 -14.32 19.06
N LYS A 2 -21.88 -12.99 19.13
CA LYS A 2 -21.31 -12.24 18.00
C LYS A 2 -19.85 -12.66 17.92
N GLU A 3 -19.45 -13.32 16.84
CA GLU A 3 -18.03 -13.51 16.55
C GLU A 3 -17.37 -12.13 16.64
N LYS A 4 -16.33 -12.02 17.48
CA LYS A 4 -15.52 -10.81 17.49
C LYS A 4 -14.84 -10.76 16.13
N GLU A 5 -15.25 -9.83 15.27
CA GLU A 5 -14.56 -9.59 13.99
C GLU A 5 -13.06 -9.53 14.24
N ALA A 6 -12.32 -10.40 13.53
CA ALA A 6 -10.87 -10.40 13.57
C ALA A 6 -10.37 -9.04 13.08
N LEU A 7 -9.52 -8.38 13.87
CA LEU A 7 -8.91 -7.10 13.48
C LEU A 7 -7.82 -7.28 12.43
N GLY A 8 -7.24 -8.47 12.33
CA GLY A 8 -6.13 -8.80 11.45
C GLY A 8 -5.78 -10.28 11.50
N ILE A 9 -4.69 -10.65 10.84
CA ILE A 9 -4.16 -12.01 10.77
C ILE A 9 -3.45 -12.30 12.10
N ASP A 10 -3.76 -13.42 12.73
CA ASP A 10 -3.16 -13.76 14.02
C ASP A 10 -1.66 -14.08 13.87
N ASP A 11 -0.83 -13.47 14.72
CA ASP A 11 0.58 -13.73 15.08
C ASP A 11 1.49 -14.48 14.09
N TYR A 12 1.54 -14.02 12.83
CA TYR A 12 2.47 -14.54 11.80
C TYR A 12 3.25 -13.44 11.08
N ASP A 13 3.28 -12.18 11.53
CA ASP A 13 3.93 -11.09 10.81
C ASP A 13 5.41 -11.37 10.47
N PHE A 14 6.13 -12.02 11.40
CA PHE A 14 7.53 -12.39 11.23
C PHE A 14 7.83 -13.32 10.05
N ILE A 15 6.85 -14.11 9.56
CA ILE A 15 7.07 -14.98 8.39
C ILE A 15 7.13 -14.17 7.08
N TYR A 16 6.69 -12.91 7.14
CA TYR A 16 6.63 -11.98 6.01
C TYR A 16 7.73 -10.92 6.07
N TYR A 17 8.67 -11.05 7.01
CA TYR A 17 9.80 -10.15 7.11
C TYR A 17 10.81 -10.42 6.01
N GLU A 18 11.14 -9.38 5.26
CA GLU A 18 12.27 -9.44 4.34
C GLU A 18 13.55 -9.07 5.09
N LEU A 19 14.49 -10.02 5.10
CA LEU A 19 15.75 -9.93 5.85
C LEU A 19 16.94 -9.91 4.89
N SER A 20 17.92 -9.08 5.20
CA SER A 20 19.25 -9.16 4.60
C SER A 20 19.98 -10.41 5.09
N PRO A 21 20.95 -10.96 4.35
CA PRO A 21 21.65 -12.20 4.71
C PRO A 21 22.27 -12.22 6.10
N GLU A 22 22.63 -11.05 6.64
CA GLU A 22 23.27 -10.89 7.95
C GLU A 22 22.27 -10.79 9.10
N GLN A 23 20.98 -10.55 8.82
CA GLN A 23 19.95 -10.34 9.84
C GLN A 23 19.41 -11.66 10.38
N GLN A 24 19.28 -11.75 11.71
CA GLN A 24 18.70 -12.92 12.37
C GLN A 24 17.20 -12.70 12.61
N PRO A 25 16.32 -13.63 12.19
CA PRO A 25 14.87 -13.45 12.29
C PRO A 25 14.39 -13.10 13.71
N ILE A 26 14.84 -13.85 14.72
CA ILE A 26 14.44 -13.65 16.12
C ILE A 26 14.85 -12.26 16.63
N GLU A 27 16.03 -11.79 16.26
CA GLU A 27 16.49 -10.46 16.66
C GLU A 27 15.62 -9.36 16.03
N GLU A 28 15.26 -9.50 14.76
CA GLU A 28 14.42 -8.51 14.08
C GLU A 28 12.99 -8.50 14.62
N VAL A 29 12.44 -9.64 15.05
CA VAL A 29 11.16 -9.73 15.77
C VAL A 29 11.20 -9.00 17.11
N ILE A 30 12.25 -9.23 17.91
CA ILE A 30 12.43 -8.54 19.20
C ILE A 30 12.57 -7.03 18.98
N LYS A 31 13.44 -6.61 18.05
CA LYS A 31 13.65 -5.20 17.71
C LYS A 31 12.36 -4.52 17.25
N THR A 32 11.57 -5.19 16.40
CA THR A 32 10.29 -4.67 15.92
C THR A 32 9.29 -4.54 17.07
N SER A 33 9.16 -5.56 17.92
CA SER A 33 8.28 -5.53 19.08
C SER A 33 8.64 -4.38 20.02
N GLU A 34 9.93 -4.23 20.36
CA GLU A 34 10.40 -3.12 21.18
C GLU A 34 10.19 -1.76 20.52
N PHE A 35 10.40 -1.65 19.21
CA PHE A 35 10.17 -0.42 18.46
C PHE A 35 8.70 0.01 18.51
N ILE A 36 7.76 -0.93 18.33
CA ILE A 36 6.32 -0.64 18.36
C ILE A 36 5.84 -0.37 19.79
N GLU A 37 6.09 -1.30 20.71
CA GLU A 37 5.52 -1.28 22.07
C GLU A 37 6.16 -0.24 22.98
N ASN A 38 7.46 0.04 22.79
CA ASN A 38 8.18 1.02 23.60
C ASN A 38 8.45 2.30 22.82
N GLY A 39 9.04 2.22 21.62
CA GLY A 39 9.41 3.42 20.85
C GLY A 39 8.18 4.22 20.42
N PHE A 40 7.39 3.63 19.53
CA PHE A 40 6.25 4.28 18.90
C PHE A 40 5.11 4.56 19.90
N ALA A 41 4.77 3.60 20.76
CA ALA A 41 3.70 3.81 21.74
C ALA A 41 4.02 4.93 22.74
N ASN A 42 5.26 5.03 23.23
CA ASN A 42 5.66 6.16 24.10
C ASN A 42 5.67 7.48 23.34
N TYR A 43 6.14 7.48 22.08
CA TYR A 43 6.07 8.66 21.22
C TYR A 43 4.63 9.18 21.08
N LEU A 44 3.67 8.29 20.81
CA LEU A 44 2.25 8.64 20.75
C LEU A 44 1.74 9.17 22.10
N LYS A 45 2.08 8.51 23.20
CA LYS A 45 1.67 8.92 24.56
C LYS A 45 2.14 10.32 24.91
N GLU A 46 3.37 10.67 24.56
CA GLU A 46 4.00 11.95 24.91
C GLU A 46 3.57 13.10 23.99
N ASN A 47 3.42 12.83 22.68
CA ASN A 47 3.27 13.88 21.68
C ASN A 47 1.86 13.94 21.06
N TYR A 48 1.13 12.82 21.07
CA TYR A 48 -0.18 12.70 20.41
C TYR A 48 -1.17 11.90 21.27
N PRO A 49 -1.56 12.41 22.44
CA PRO A 49 -2.41 11.68 23.38
C PRO A 49 -3.77 11.27 22.80
N ASN A 50 -4.26 11.95 21.76
CA ASN A 50 -5.49 11.59 21.04
C ASN A 50 -5.38 10.29 20.22
N TYR A 51 -4.16 9.89 19.86
CA TYR A 51 -3.90 8.62 19.18
C TYR A 51 -3.54 7.51 20.17
N TYR A 52 -3.17 7.84 21.40
CA TYR A 52 -2.77 6.87 22.42
C TYR A 52 -3.92 6.48 23.36
N SER A 53 -3.96 5.21 23.76
CA SER A 53 -4.73 4.75 24.92
C SER A 53 -4.00 3.63 25.66
N LYS A 54 -4.38 3.36 26.91
CA LYS A 54 -3.80 2.24 27.67
C LYS A 54 -4.12 0.86 27.08
N ASN A 55 -5.13 0.79 26.20
CA ASN A 55 -5.65 -0.45 25.64
C ASN A 55 -5.43 -0.52 24.11
N ILE A 56 -4.38 0.13 23.60
CA ILE A 56 -4.00 0.01 22.19
C ILE A 56 -3.83 -1.46 21.83
N LYS A 57 -4.42 -1.85 20.71
CA LYS A 57 -4.20 -3.14 20.07
C LYS A 57 -3.55 -2.89 18.72
N ILE A 58 -2.44 -3.57 18.46
CA ILE A 58 -1.78 -3.56 17.18
C ILE A 58 -1.85 -4.99 16.65
N LYS A 59 -2.40 -5.15 15.44
CA LYS A 59 -2.52 -6.45 14.77
C LYS A 59 -2.01 -6.35 13.35
N PHE A 60 -1.28 -7.35 12.92
CA PHE A 60 -0.83 -7.49 11.55
C PHE A 60 -2.01 -7.68 10.60
N ILE A 61 -1.98 -7.03 9.43
CA ILE A 61 -3.07 -7.11 8.44
C ILE A 61 -2.59 -7.38 7.01
N ASN A 62 -1.38 -6.97 6.64
CA ASN A 62 -0.84 -7.14 5.29
C ASN A 62 0.68 -6.88 5.26
N TRP A 63 1.36 -7.22 4.18
CA TRP A 63 2.78 -6.95 3.95
C TRP A 63 3.06 -6.67 2.47
N GLY A 64 4.19 -6.02 2.21
CA GLY A 64 4.78 -5.88 0.89
C GLY A 64 6.30 -5.76 1.00
N HIS A 65 6.97 -5.63 -0.14
CA HIS A 65 8.44 -5.57 -0.20
C HIS A 65 9.07 -4.41 0.59
N MET A 66 8.33 -3.32 0.77
CA MET A 66 8.82 -2.18 1.54
C MET A 66 8.31 -2.17 2.97
N GLU A 67 7.09 -2.65 3.22
CA GLU A 67 6.41 -2.39 4.48
C GLU A 67 5.63 -3.59 5.01
N VAL A 68 5.65 -3.75 6.33
CA VAL A 68 4.73 -4.59 7.09
C VAL A 68 3.62 -3.70 7.62
N VAL A 69 2.37 -4.11 7.42
CA VAL A 69 1.19 -3.30 7.66
C VAL A 69 0.41 -3.84 8.85
N TYR A 70 0.09 -2.95 9.78
CA TYR A 70 -0.68 -3.26 10.98
C TYR A 70 -1.93 -2.38 11.06
N VAL A 71 -2.96 -2.85 11.75
CA VAL A 71 -4.02 -2.00 12.27
C VAL A 71 -3.71 -1.63 13.71
N LEU A 72 -3.80 -0.34 14.04
CA LEU A 72 -3.80 0.17 15.41
C LEU A 72 -5.24 0.52 15.79
N ASP A 73 -5.77 -0.14 16.81
CA ASP A 73 -7.05 0.19 17.45
C ASP A 73 -6.77 0.79 18.83
N ASN A 74 -7.06 2.07 19.01
CA ASN A 74 -6.87 2.75 20.29
C ASN A 74 -8.12 2.72 21.19
N GLY A 75 -9.17 1.99 20.82
CA GLY A 75 -10.44 1.90 21.53
C GLY A 75 -11.47 2.96 21.12
N HIS A 76 -11.06 3.98 20.36
CA HIS A 76 -11.94 5.02 19.82
C HIS A 76 -11.98 5.00 18.30
N LYS A 77 -10.82 4.80 17.68
CA LYS A 77 -10.66 4.80 16.23
C LYS A 77 -9.56 3.82 15.83
N LYS A 78 -9.69 3.30 14.61
CA LYS A 78 -8.70 2.46 13.96
C LYS A 78 -7.84 3.28 13.01
N TYR A 79 -6.57 2.93 12.92
CA TYR A 79 -5.58 3.50 12.03
C TYR A 79 -4.78 2.38 11.37
N THR A 80 -4.20 2.65 10.20
CA THR A 80 -3.22 1.74 9.60
C THR A 80 -1.83 2.24 9.96
N LEU A 81 -0.94 1.32 10.32
CA LEU A 81 0.48 1.58 10.49
C LEU A 81 1.24 0.88 9.36
N LEU A 82 2.11 1.62 8.68
CA LEU A 82 3.00 1.11 7.64
C LEU A 82 4.42 1.22 8.16
N MET A 83 4.99 0.08 8.52
CA MET A 83 6.33 -0.03 9.10
C MET A 83 7.29 -0.60 8.07
N GLY A 84 8.46 0.00 7.93
CA GLY A 84 9.47 -0.50 6.99
C GLY A 84 9.86 -1.96 7.29
N GLN A 85 10.07 -2.74 6.22
CA GLN A 85 10.64 -4.08 6.29
C GLN A 85 12.02 -4.04 6.96
N PRO A 86 12.44 -5.09 7.68
CA PRO A 86 13.71 -5.09 8.41
C PRO A 86 14.96 -4.84 7.55
N ASN A 87 14.96 -5.31 6.30
CA ASN A 87 16.05 -5.11 5.35
C ASN A 87 16.05 -3.72 4.69
N LEU A 88 15.00 -2.91 4.89
CA LEU A 88 14.83 -1.64 4.21
C LEU A 88 15.81 -0.60 4.74
N GLU A 89 16.41 0.16 3.83
CA GLU A 89 17.28 1.29 4.19
C GLU A 89 16.51 2.35 5.00
N TYR A 90 17.12 2.82 6.08
CA TYR A 90 16.55 3.89 6.91
C TYR A 90 16.37 5.18 6.10
N GLY A 91 15.19 5.79 6.19
CA GLY A 91 14.80 6.99 5.48
C GLY A 91 13.86 6.72 4.31
N LYS A 92 13.72 5.47 3.85
CA LYS A 92 12.82 5.11 2.75
C LYS A 92 11.35 5.29 3.11
N VAL A 93 10.95 4.86 4.32
CA VAL A 93 9.58 5.02 4.82
C VAL A 93 9.26 6.50 5.02
N LYS A 94 10.24 7.28 5.50
CA LYS A 94 10.09 8.74 5.60
C LYS A 94 9.87 9.39 4.23
N SER A 95 10.64 8.98 3.23
CA SER A 95 10.53 9.48 1.86
C SER A 95 9.12 9.22 1.30
N GLU A 96 8.61 7.99 1.48
CA GLU A 96 7.25 7.65 1.04
C GLU A 96 6.18 8.48 1.77
N TYR A 97 6.30 8.60 3.10
CA TYR A 97 5.42 9.46 3.90
C TYR A 97 5.38 10.91 3.37
N ASP A 98 6.55 11.50 3.09
CA ASP A 98 6.64 12.87 2.59
C ASP A 98 6.03 12.99 1.17
N ASN A 99 6.24 11.99 0.32
CA ASN A 99 5.66 11.94 -1.03
C ASN A 99 4.13 11.84 -1.01
N LEU A 100 3.56 10.94 -0.21
CA LEU A 100 2.11 10.83 -0.03
C LEU A 100 1.52 12.13 0.51
N LYS A 101 2.22 12.81 1.43
CA LYS A 101 1.81 14.11 1.95
C LYS A 101 1.83 15.22 0.90
N ILE A 102 2.74 15.16 -0.07
CA ILE A 102 2.76 16.10 -1.20
C ILE A 102 1.58 15.83 -2.12
N LEU A 103 1.38 14.57 -2.53
CA LEU A 103 0.36 14.18 -3.50
C LEU A 103 -1.07 14.38 -2.99
N SER A 104 -1.33 14.02 -1.73
CA SER A 104 -2.67 14.10 -1.11
C SER A 104 -3.21 15.52 -0.93
N LYS A 105 -2.37 16.56 -1.02
CA LYS A 105 -2.84 17.96 -0.93
C LYS A 105 -3.83 18.34 -2.03
N ASN A 106 -3.69 17.72 -3.21
CA ASN A 106 -4.48 18.05 -4.39
C ASN A 106 -5.24 16.84 -4.95
N ASN A 107 -5.14 15.68 -4.31
CA ASN A 107 -5.75 14.43 -4.77
C ASN A 107 -6.40 13.70 -3.60
N GLU A 108 -7.74 13.71 -3.56
CA GLU A 108 -8.53 13.03 -2.51
C GLU A 108 -8.42 11.50 -2.57
N ASP A 109 -7.98 10.97 -3.71
CA ASP A 109 -7.76 9.55 -3.94
C ASP A 109 -6.43 9.06 -3.39
N VAL A 110 -5.52 9.96 -3.03
CA VAL A 110 -4.26 9.61 -2.36
C VAL A 110 -4.51 9.63 -0.86
N VAL A 111 -4.15 8.53 -0.18
CA VAL A 111 -4.28 8.46 1.27
C VAL A 111 -3.32 9.44 1.93
N SER A 112 -3.89 10.44 2.60
CA SER A 112 -3.11 11.41 3.37
C SER A 112 -2.53 10.73 4.61
N PRO A 113 -1.20 10.69 4.77
CA PRO A 113 -0.60 10.18 5.98
C PRO A 113 -0.78 11.18 7.12
N LEU A 114 -0.86 10.65 8.35
CA LEU A 114 -1.23 11.39 9.55
C LEU A 114 -0.01 11.74 10.40
N LEU A 115 0.90 10.78 10.56
CA LEU A 115 2.01 10.86 11.51
C LEU A 115 3.13 9.96 11.05
N TYR A 116 4.37 10.37 11.28
CA TYR A 116 5.57 9.58 11.04
C TYR A 116 6.41 9.52 12.32
N TYR A 117 7.06 8.38 12.55
CA TYR A 117 8.04 8.18 13.59
C TYR A 117 9.19 7.30 13.06
N GLY A 118 10.41 7.68 13.37
CA GLY A 118 11.60 6.90 13.05
C GLY A 118 12.53 6.86 14.25
N SER A 119 13.17 5.70 14.46
CA SER A 119 14.17 5.54 15.50
C SER A 119 15.44 4.90 14.95
N PRO A 120 16.55 5.67 14.85
CA PRO A 120 17.85 5.13 14.44
C PRO A 120 18.36 4.05 15.39
N LYS A 121 17.98 4.11 16.69
CA LYS A 121 18.33 3.09 17.69
C LYS A 121 17.84 1.69 17.26
N TYR A 122 16.63 1.63 16.74
CA TYR A 122 16.02 0.38 16.29
C TYR A 122 16.28 0.11 14.80
N ASN A 123 16.81 1.08 14.07
CA ASN A 123 16.85 1.10 12.60
C ASN A 123 15.46 0.78 12.01
N ARG A 124 14.44 1.50 12.50
CA ARG A 124 13.03 1.30 12.13
C ARG A 124 12.32 2.62 11.90
N GLU A 125 11.38 2.58 10.98
CA GLU A 125 10.50 3.70 10.63
C GLU A 125 9.07 3.22 10.47
N ILE A 126 8.13 4.07 10.82
CA ILE A 126 6.70 3.80 10.72
C ILE A 126 5.95 5.09 10.42
N TYR A 127 4.92 5.01 9.59
CA TYR A 127 3.94 6.07 9.49
C TYR A 127 2.52 5.53 9.64
N MET A 128 1.61 6.44 9.99
CA MET A 128 0.22 6.14 10.27
C MET A 128 -0.68 6.79 9.23
N THR A 129 -1.71 6.07 8.78
CA THR A 129 -2.74 6.57 7.86
C THR A 129 -4.15 6.30 8.40
N PRO A 130 -5.19 6.92 7.85
CA PRO A 130 -6.57 6.54 8.14
C PRO A 130 -6.81 5.07 7.80
N TYR A 131 -7.47 4.34 8.69
CA TYR A 131 -7.87 2.96 8.42
C TYR A 131 -9.08 2.93 7.49
N TYR A 132 -8.93 2.26 6.35
CA TYR A 132 -10.04 1.90 5.46
C TYR A 132 -10.48 0.48 5.79
N TYR A 133 -11.65 0.38 6.41
CA TYR A 133 -12.18 -0.88 6.94
C TYR A 133 -12.19 -1.97 5.87
N GLN A 134 -11.36 -2.99 6.08
CA GLN A 134 -11.20 -4.16 5.22
C GLN A 134 -10.99 -3.82 3.75
N ALA A 135 -10.20 -2.79 3.49
CA ALA A 135 -9.81 -2.45 2.14
C ALA A 135 -9.13 -3.64 1.45
N ARG A 136 -9.40 -3.76 0.16
CA ARG A 136 -9.01 -4.84 -0.72
C ARG A 136 -7.75 -4.39 -1.44
N TYR A 137 -6.64 -4.96 -1.03
CA TYR A 137 -5.34 -4.58 -1.55
C TYR A 137 -5.15 -5.23 -2.92
N ILE A 138 -4.99 -4.42 -3.95
CA ILE A 138 -4.76 -4.93 -5.31
C ILE A 138 -3.35 -5.47 -5.36
N SER A 139 -3.17 -6.70 -5.83
CA SER A 139 -1.85 -7.30 -5.97
C SER A 139 -1.78 -8.21 -7.18
N TYR A 140 -0.55 -8.58 -7.51
CA TYR A 140 -0.24 -9.56 -8.53
C TYR A 140 0.48 -10.73 -7.88
N LEU A 141 -0.21 -11.85 -7.72
CA LEU A 141 0.28 -13.07 -7.09
C LEU A 141 0.26 -14.22 -8.09
N ASP A 142 1.34 -14.98 -8.19
CA ASP A 142 1.44 -16.16 -9.06
C ASP A 142 0.84 -15.92 -10.44
N GLU A 143 1.25 -14.82 -11.07
CA GLU A 143 0.87 -14.47 -12.44
C GLU A 143 -0.59 -14.01 -12.62
N LYS A 144 -1.28 -13.72 -11.52
CA LYS A 144 -2.69 -13.34 -11.49
C LYS A 144 -2.88 -11.99 -10.83
N LEU A 145 -3.63 -11.11 -11.50
CA LEU A 145 -4.08 -9.85 -10.91
C LEU A 145 -5.32 -10.11 -10.05
N GLY A 146 -5.34 -9.58 -8.84
CA GLY A 146 -6.42 -9.84 -7.90
C GLY A 146 -6.36 -8.92 -6.69
N VAL A 147 -7.10 -9.29 -5.65
CA VAL A 147 -7.09 -8.59 -4.37
C VAL A 147 -6.88 -9.54 -3.20
N TYR A 148 -6.21 -9.06 -2.16
CA TYR A 148 -6.26 -9.73 -0.87
C TYR A 148 -7.56 -9.37 -0.13
N VAL A 149 -8.29 -10.41 0.27
CA VAL A 149 -9.52 -10.33 1.04
C VAL A 149 -9.17 -10.71 2.49
N PRO A 150 -9.28 -9.77 3.45
CA PRO A 150 -8.89 -10.02 4.84
C PRO A 150 -9.91 -10.81 5.67
N GLU A 151 -11.00 -11.31 5.09
CA GLU A 151 -12.11 -11.93 5.84
C GLU A 151 -12.83 -13.08 5.11
N PRO A 152 -13.46 -14.00 5.87
CA PRO A 152 -13.21 -14.27 7.29
C PRO A 152 -11.80 -14.85 7.49
N ASP A 153 -11.26 -15.45 6.43
CA ASP A 153 -9.90 -15.94 6.31
C ASP A 153 -9.15 -15.11 5.27
N TYR A 154 -7.89 -14.76 5.56
CA TYR A 154 -7.06 -14.00 4.64
C TYR A 154 -6.72 -14.83 3.40
N HIS A 155 -7.14 -14.39 2.22
CA HIS A 155 -6.87 -15.09 0.96
C HIS A 155 -6.75 -14.12 -0.21
N PHE A 156 -6.20 -14.62 -1.32
CA PHE A 156 -6.10 -13.90 -2.58
C PHE A 156 -7.25 -14.30 -3.51
N GLU A 157 -7.95 -13.31 -4.07
CA GLU A 157 -9.03 -13.50 -5.05
C GLU A 157 -8.60 -12.91 -6.40
N GLU A 158 -8.50 -13.76 -7.42
CA GLU A 158 -8.14 -13.37 -8.78
C GLU A 158 -9.30 -12.65 -9.50
N PHE A 159 -8.98 -11.59 -10.25
CA PHE A 159 -9.92 -10.98 -11.19
C PHE A 159 -10.00 -11.79 -12.50
N ASN A 160 -11.21 -12.12 -12.93
CA ASN A 160 -11.43 -12.85 -14.18
C ASN A 160 -11.70 -11.91 -15.37
N GLY A 161 -11.27 -12.33 -16.57
CA GLY A 161 -11.61 -11.75 -17.88
C GLY A 161 -11.94 -10.26 -17.87
N TYR A 162 -13.23 -9.94 -18.04
CA TYR A 162 -13.73 -8.56 -18.11
C TYR A 162 -13.44 -7.70 -16.87
N LYS A 163 -13.47 -8.28 -15.66
CA LYS A 163 -13.16 -7.53 -14.43
C LYS A 163 -11.69 -7.15 -14.38
N LYS A 164 -10.80 -8.04 -14.84
CA LYS A 164 -9.37 -7.77 -14.93
C LYS A 164 -9.10 -6.59 -15.85
N ASP A 165 -9.69 -6.57 -17.04
CA ASP A 165 -9.54 -5.46 -18.00
C ASP A 165 -9.99 -4.12 -17.40
N ILE A 166 -11.13 -4.10 -16.71
CA ILE A 166 -11.61 -2.90 -16.00
C ILE A 166 -10.59 -2.42 -14.95
N ILE A 167 -10.05 -3.33 -14.15
CA ILE A 167 -9.12 -3.01 -13.06
C ILE A 167 -7.82 -2.44 -13.64
N GLU A 168 -7.27 -3.06 -14.68
CA GLU A 168 -6.05 -2.59 -15.35
C GLU A 168 -6.21 -1.17 -15.93
N GLU A 169 -7.32 -0.92 -16.63
CA GLU A 169 -7.65 0.41 -17.15
C GLU A 169 -7.83 1.43 -16.02
N ALA A 170 -8.50 1.05 -14.92
CA ALA A 170 -8.71 1.92 -13.77
C ALA A 170 -7.40 2.27 -13.05
N ILE A 171 -6.47 1.32 -12.88
CA ILE A 171 -5.13 1.57 -12.31
C ILE A 171 -4.38 2.57 -13.19
N THR A 172 -4.37 2.35 -14.50
CA THR A 172 -3.68 3.23 -15.46
C THR A 172 -4.23 4.66 -15.39
N ALA A 173 -5.56 4.78 -15.46
CA ALA A 173 -6.25 6.06 -15.34
C ALA A 173 -5.95 6.73 -13.98
N LYS A 174 -5.94 5.95 -12.88
CA LYS A 174 -5.64 6.47 -11.54
C LYS A 174 -4.25 7.06 -11.46
N ILE A 175 -3.23 6.36 -11.96
CA ILE A 175 -1.85 6.85 -11.94
C ILE A 175 -1.73 8.14 -12.76
N ILE A 176 -2.26 8.16 -13.99
CA ILE A 176 -2.22 9.36 -14.86
C ILE A 176 -2.94 10.53 -14.18
N SER A 177 -4.05 10.28 -13.50
CA SER A 177 -4.81 11.33 -12.80
C SER A 177 -4.04 12.04 -11.68
N LEU A 178 -2.95 11.45 -11.17
CA LEU A 178 -2.11 12.07 -10.15
C LEU A 178 -1.23 13.20 -10.70
N TYR A 179 -1.21 13.41 -12.01
CA TYR A 179 -0.45 14.48 -12.63
C TYR A 179 -0.83 15.85 -12.08
N ASN A 180 0.11 16.53 -11.43
CA ASN A 180 -0.11 17.89 -10.96
C ASN A 180 0.25 18.92 -12.03
N LEU A 181 -0.76 19.54 -12.66
CA LEU A 181 -0.55 20.58 -13.68
C LEU A 181 0.22 21.81 -13.19
N GLY A 182 0.13 22.14 -11.90
CA GLY A 182 0.79 23.34 -11.34
C GLY A 182 2.25 23.14 -10.99
N THR A 183 2.62 21.94 -10.50
CA THR A 183 3.99 21.65 -10.05
C THR A 183 4.74 20.71 -10.99
N HIS A 184 4.06 20.05 -11.93
CA HIS A 184 4.59 18.97 -12.78
C HIS A 184 5.13 17.77 -11.99
N VAL A 185 4.78 17.66 -10.69
CA VAL A 185 5.21 16.57 -9.81
C VAL A 185 4.30 15.36 -10.01
N VAL A 186 4.90 14.20 -10.21
CA VAL A 186 4.23 12.93 -10.51
C VAL A 186 4.87 11.76 -9.78
N ILE A 187 4.15 10.63 -9.65
CA ILE A 187 4.74 9.38 -9.16
C ILE A 187 5.70 8.82 -10.21
N ASN A 188 6.96 8.67 -9.85
CA ASN A 188 7.95 8.02 -10.69
C ASN A 188 7.96 6.51 -10.48
N ASP A 189 7.83 6.04 -9.24
CA ASP A 189 7.91 4.62 -8.92
C ASP A 189 6.64 4.11 -8.27
N PHE A 190 5.97 3.22 -9.01
CA PHE A 190 4.76 2.50 -8.61
C PHE A 190 4.89 1.03 -8.98
N SER A 191 4.14 0.18 -8.31
CA SER A 191 4.09 -1.25 -8.54
C SER A 191 2.69 -1.79 -8.33
N ILE A 192 2.19 -2.44 -9.37
CA ILE A 192 0.93 -3.19 -9.34
C ILE A 192 1.07 -4.44 -8.45
N SER A 193 2.26 -5.05 -8.40
CA SER A 193 2.51 -6.28 -7.64
C SER A 193 2.75 -6.07 -6.15
N SER A 194 3.04 -4.84 -5.73
CA SER A 194 3.23 -4.51 -4.31
C SER A 194 2.20 -3.51 -3.80
N GLY A 195 1.00 -3.62 -4.39
CA GLY A 195 -0.26 -3.01 -3.98
C GLY A 195 -0.18 -1.60 -3.45
N ASP A 196 0.27 -0.74 -4.35
CA ASP A 196 0.17 0.70 -4.16
C ASP A 196 -1.29 1.20 -4.19
N PHE A 197 -2.26 0.30 -4.43
CA PHE A 197 -3.67 0.59 -4.60
C PHE A 197 -4.54 -0.29 -3.72
N ILE A 198 -5.60 0.33 -3.18
CA ILE A 198 -6.67 -0.38 -2.47
C ILE A 198 -8.02 -0.04 -3.07
N LEU A 199 -8.97 -0.98 -2.94
CA LEU A 199 -10.40 -0.78 -3.19
C LEU A 199 -11.16 -0.87 -1.87
N ARG A 200 -12.21 -0.07 -1.70
CA ARG A 200 -13.05 -0.16 -0.50
C ARG A 200 -13.88 -1.44 -0.53
N LYS A 201 -14.12 -2.06 0.63
CA LYS A 201 -15.05 -3.19 0.75
C LYS A 201 -16.41 -2.81 0.16
N GLY A 202 -16.98 -3.69 -0.68
CA GLY A 202 -18.22 -3.45 -1.42
C GLY A 202 -18.00 -3.03 -2.88
N PHE A 203 -16.75 -2.78 -3.29
CA PHE A 203 -16.42 -2.54 -4.71
C PHE A 203 -16.80 -3.73 -5.60
N GLU A 204 -16.83 -4.93 -5.01
CA GLU A 204 -17.17 -6.18 -5.69
C GLU A 204 -18.58 -6.15 -6.30
N ASP A 205 -19.49 -5.39 -5.68
CA ASP A 205 -20.86 -5.18 -6.13
C ASP A 205 -20.97 -4.09 -7.22
N THR A 206 -19.93 -3.25 -7.37
CA THR A 206 -19.91 -2.07 -8.25
C THR A 206 -18.94 -2.19 -9.43
N ILE A 207 -18.23 -3.32 -9.58
CA ILE A 207 -17.26 -3.58 -10.65
C ILE A 207 -17.94 -3.84 -12.01
N ASN A 208 -18.58 -2.82 -12.55
CA ASN A 208 -19.32 -2.86 -13.82
C ASN A 208 -18.69 -1.98 -14.92
N ASN A 209 -17.80 -1.05 -14.58
CA ASN A 209 -17.05 -0.22 -15.51
C ASN A 209 -15.83 0.45 -14.83
N VAL A 210 -14.95 1.03 -15.65
CA VAL A 210 -13.70 1.70 -15.23
C VAL A 210 -13.94 2.86 -14.27
N ASN A 211 -14.96 3.68 -14.50
CA ASN A 211 -15.23 4.85 -13.65
C ASN A 211 -15.65 4.45 -12.24
N SER A 212 -16.47 3.40 -12.10
CA SER A 212 -16.86 2.88 -10.78
C SER A 212 -15.62 2.48 -9.97
N VAL A 213 -14.75 1.66 -10.58
CA VAL A 213 -13.51 1.21 -9.93
C VAL A 213 -12.58 2.39 -9.65
N PHE A 214 -12.41 3.31 -10.61
CA PHE A 214 -11.57 4.49 -10.45
C PHE A 214 -11.99 5.32 -9.23
N ASN A 215 -13.30 5.54 -9.02
CA ASN A 215 -13.80 6.34 -7.90
C ASN A 215 -13.64 5.63 -6.53
N ASP A 216 -13.70 4.31 -6.52
CA ASP A 216 -13.52 3.52 -5.29
C ASP A 216 -12.03 3.24 -4.97
N MET A 217 -11.14 3.39 -5.95
CA MET A 217 -9.72 3.12 -5.83
C MET A 217 -8.97 4.26 -5.13
N LYS A 218 -8.14 3.90 -4.15
CA LYS A 218 -7.21 4.82 -3.49
C LYS A 218 -5.77 4.41 -3.69
N VAL A 219 -4.90 5.40 -3.76
CA VAL A 219 -3.44 5.25 -3.81
C VAL A 219 -2.90 5.32 -2.40
N ILE A 220 -2.16 4.29 -1.99
CA ILE A 220 -1.65 4.12 -0.63
C ILE A 220 -0.14 4.15 -0.53
N ALA A 221 0.59 4.14 -1.65
CA ALA A 221 2.04 4.21 -1.68
C ALA A 221 2.54 5.21 -2.74
N ALA A 222 3.67 5.87 -2.45
CA ALA A 222 4.33 6.81 -3.35
C ALA A 222 5.85 6.81 -3.12
N ARG A 223 6.56 5.86 -3.72
CA ARG A 223 7.96 5.55 -3.41
C ARG A 223 8.94 6.62 -3.86
N SER A 224 8.69 7.20 -5.03
CA SER A 224 9.45 8.33 -5.53
C SER A 224 8.60 9.25 -6.39
N LEU A 225 8.97 10.53 -6.38
CA LEU A 225 8.39 11.56 -7.21
C LEU A 225 9.42 12.08 -8.21
N VAL A 226 8.95 12.55 -9.36
CA VAL A 226 9.77 13.23 -10.36
C VAL A 226 9.02 14.43 -10.90
N ASN A 227 9.74 15.35 -11.52
CA ASN A 227 9.17 16.47 -12.26
C ASN A 227 9.28 16.22 -13.76
N MET A 228 8.16 16.21 -14.49
CA MET A 228 8.15 16.01 -15.94
C MET A 228 6.86 16.53 -16.60
N SER A 229 6.90 16.67 -17.93
CA SER A 229 5.71 17.04 -18.70
C SER A 229 4.64 15.94 -18.65
N LEU A 230 3.40 16.28 -18.98
CA LEU A 230 2.30 15.29 -19.01
C LEU A 230 2.56 14.22 -20.07
N ASP A 231 3.07 14.62 -21.24
CA ASP A 231 3.35 13.70 -22.34
C ASP A 231 4.46 12.70 -21.95
N ASP A 232 5.57 13.20 -21.38
CA ASP A 232 6.64 12.34 -20.87
C ASP A 232 6.15 11.42 -19.75
N TYR A 233 5.24 11.91 -18.91
CA TYR A 233 4.67 11.12 -17.84
C TYR A 233 3.82 9.97 -18.37
N ILE A 234 2.94 10.25 -19.33
CA ILE A 234 2.11 9.23 -19.98
C ILE A 234 3.00 8.17 -20.63
N ASP A 235 4.06 8.58 -21.33
CA ASP A 235 5.02 7.66 -21.95
C ASP A 235 5.73 6.78 -20.91
N LEU A 236 6.19 7.38 -19.79
CA LEU A 236 6.79 6.65 -18.67
C LEU A 236 5.84 5.60 -18.09
N ILE A 237 4.56 5.96 -17.88
CA ILE A 237 3.56 5.02 -17.35
C ILE A 237 3.42 3.83 -18.27
N TYR A 238 3.23 4.06 -19.58
CA TYR A 238 3.09 2.96 -20.51
C TYR A 238 4.36 2.12 -20.63
N GLU A 239 5.55 2.73 -20.62
CA GLU A 239 6.81 1.99 -20.61
C GLU A 239 6.93 1.07 -19.39
N LYS A 240 6.54 1.57 -18.20
CA LYS A 240 6.56 0.78 -16.96
C LYS A 240 5.56 -0.38 -16.99
N LEU A 241 4.34 -0.13 -17.47
CA LEU A 241 3.31 -1.17 -17.61
C LEU A 241 3.72 -2.22 -18.66
N GLU A 242 4.32 -1.80 -19.77
CA GLU A 242 4.85 -2.70 -20.80
C GLU A 242 6.02 -3.54 -20.29
N LYS A 243 6.94 -2.95 -19.51
CA LYS A 243 8.02 -3.68 -18.82
C LYS A 243 7.48 -4.68 -17.81
N PHE A 244 6.43 -4.30 -17.06
CA PHE A 244 5.75 -5.23 -16.15
C PHE A 244 5.13 -6.39 -16.93
N ASN A 245 4.47 -6.14 -18.06
CA ASN A 245 3.88 -7.17 -18.90
C ASN A 245 4.93 -8.10 -19.51
N SER A 246 5.97 -7.55 -20.14
CA SER A 246 7.00 -8.32 -20.84
C SER A 246 7.78 -9.29 -19.95
N LYS A 247 8.05 -8.91 -18.68
CA LYS A 247 8.61 -9.85 -17.68
C LYS A 247 7.71 -11.05 -17.38
N ASN A 248 6.44 -10.97 -17.75
CA ASN A 248 5.41 -12.00 -17.57
C ASN A 248 4.99 -12.67 -18.91
N ILE A 249 5.41 -12.17 -20.08
CA ILE A 249 5.05 -12.75 -21.39
C ILE A 249 5.67 -14.14 -21.59
N ASP A 250 6.90 -14.38 -21.12
CA ASP A 250 7.57 -15.69 -21.20
C ASP A 250 6.89 -16.78 -20.35
N LYS A 251 5.91 -16.38 -19.52
CA LYS A 251 5.05 -17.26 -18.70
C LYS A 251 3.63 -17.42 -19.27
N GLY A 252 3.37 -16.88 -20.47
CA GLY A 252 2.08 -17.03 -21.17
C GLY A 252 1.00 -16.01 -20.78
N ILE A 253 1.39 -14.87 -20.21
CA ILE A 253 0.46 -13.87 -19.70
C ILE A 253 0.36 -12.68 -20.67
N GLU A 254 -0.87 -12.42 -21.13
CA GLU A 254 -1.22 -11.18 -21.83
C GLU A 254 -2.00 -10.28 -20.85
N LEU A 255 -1.34 -9.27 -20.30
CA LEU A 255 -2.02 -8.18 -19.59
C LEU A 255 -2.41 -7.11 -20.63
N GLY A 256 -3.64 -6.59 -20.51
CA GLY A 256 -4.27 -5.69 -21.48
C GLY A 256 -3.67 -4.29 -21.53
N PHE A 257 -2.75 -3.92 -20.62
CA PHE A 257 -2.06 -2.63 -20.64
C PHE A 257 -1.43 -2.29 -22.01
N SER A 258 -1.08 -3.30 -22.83
CA SER A 258 -0.53 -3.15 -24.18
C SER A 258 -1.54 -2.63 -25.23
N LYS A 259 -2.85 -2.75 -24.99
CA LYS A 259 -3.90 -2.26 -25.91
C LYS A 259 -4.18 -0.77 -25.77
N ILE A 260 -3.69 -0.13 -24.72
CA ILE A 260 -3.88 1.31 -24.49
C ILE A 260 -2.96 2.14 -25.39
N LYS A 261 -1.81 1.58 -25.81
CA LYS A 261 -0.95 2.12 -26.88
C LYS A 261 -1.46 1.70 -28.27
N LYS A 262 -2.57 2.27 -28.74
CA LYS A 262 -2.84 2.55 -30.18
C LYS A 262 -4.21 3.20 -30.36
N ARG A 263 -4.29 4.49 -30.05
CA ARG A 263 -5.00 5.41 -30.94
C ARG A 263 -3.99 6.44 -31.41
N THR A 264 -3.58 6.26 -32.67
CA THR A 264 -2.83 7.18 -33.51
C THR A 264 -3.33 8.60 -33.42
#